data_AF-A0A2N7QB72-F1
#
_entry.id   AF-A0A2N7QB72-F1
#
_cell.length_a   1.000
_cell.length_b   1.000
_cell.length_c   1.000
_cell.angle_alpha   90.00
_cell.angle_beta   90.00
_cell.angle_gamma   90.00
#
_symmetry.space_group_name_H-M   'P 1'
#
loop_
_entity.id
_entity.type
_entity.pdbx_description
1 polymer ?
#
loop_
_entity_poly.entity_id
_entity_poly.type
_entity_poly.pdbx_seq_one_letter_code
_entity_poly.pdbx_strand_id
1 'polypeptide(L)'
;NHEDLAQNIWINTNEIPNNNIDDDGNGYVDDYRGWNFVNNNKNPMDDNSHGTHVSGVIGAKGNNFLGIVGVCWNIKLMPLKAGDRDGYFKDSNIVKAIDYAWRSGAKISNNSYGGYVYSQAIFDAISRAHGSGHLFIAAAGNERNDNDKNPPYPASYRIPNIISVLATDDNDTLAGYSNYGATNVHVGAPGGADDPNMEKWIFSTILANYYGFKSGTSMAAPYVTGVAALFWGKCLPYVNHNQVKRRILEKVDVLPSLNGKCVSNGRVNAYKVLYDPTPPNSPSNLSGYSTGWTTINLSWSDNSADEIGFKIERKLPGMSDYAYIKATEANQTSSFDEMAQGGEVNYYRVKSWNMAGDSEPCLEIGVLIPATVPTAPTGLIARWDWGTRSVSLRWNDLSNNELEFVIERKAEWETQWTAIDSVSQNQNFYYDKNVSGDTFYYYRIKASNPVGYSYSEVVEIYIPIY
;
A
#
# COMPACT_ATOMS: atom_id res chain seq x y z
N ASN A 1 -26.74 -16.19 -10.85
CA ASN A 1 -27.39 -17.53 -11.01
C ASN A 1 -26.72 -18.35 -12.10
N HIS A 2 -25.97 -17.74 -13.03
CA HIS A 2 -25.09 -18.45 -13.96
C HIS A 2 -24.23 -19.50 -13.23
N GLU A 3 -24.26 -20.75 -13.68
CA GLU A 3 -23.63 -21.89 -12.99
C GLU A 3 -22.11 -21.74 -12.92
N ASP A 4 -21.54 -21.18 -13.99
CA ASP A 4 -20.10 -20.90 -14.11
C ASP A 4 -19.60 -19.72 -13.25
N LEU A 5 -20.51 -18.94 -12.65
CA LEU A 5 -20.17 -17.82 -11.75
C LEU A 5 -20.60 -18.08 -10.31
N ALA A 6 -21.66 -18.86 -10.10
CA ALA A 6 -22.37 -18.95 -8.81
C ALA A 6 -21.47 -19.26 -7.61
N GLN A 7 -20.44 -20.10 -7.79
CA GLN A 7 -19.51 -20.48 -6.73
C GLN A 7 -18.51 -19.37 -6.34
N ASN A 8 -18.27 -18.44 -7.26
CA ASN A 8 -17.33 -17.33 -7.10
C ASN A 8 -18.03 -16.01 -6.74
N ILE A 9 -19.36 -15.98 -6.65
CA ILE A 9 -20.07 -14.79 -6.16
C ILE A 9 -19.76 -14.57 -4.67
N TRP A 10 -19.44 -13.34 -4.33
CA TRP A 10 -19.27 -12.88 -2.96
C TRP A 10 -20.61 -12.93 -2.22
N ILE A 11 -20.53 -13.23 -0.93
CA ILE A 11 -21.67 -13.26 -0.03
C ILE A 11 -21.34 -12.34 1.15
N ASN A 12 -22.26 -11.44 1.49
CA ASN A 12 -22.16 -10.69 2.74
C ASN A 12 -22.49 -11.65 3.90
N THR A 13 -21.48 -12.10 4.63
CA THR A 13 -21.66 -13.01 5.77
C THR A 13 -22.18 -12.31 7.03
N ASN A 14 -22.23 -10.99 7.02
CA ASN A 14 -22.77 -10.20 8.13
C ASN A 14 -24.29 -9.98 7.98
N GLU A 15 -24.89 -10.37 6.85
CA GLU A 15 -26.33 -10.29 6.59
C GLU A 15 -27.03 -11.64 6.78
N ILE A 16 -28.23 -11.61 7.37
CA ILE A 16 -29.15 -12.74 7.41
C ILE A 16 -30.12 -12.59 6.22
N PRO A 17 -30.03 -13.45 5.19
CA PRO A 17 -30.75 -13.22 3.95
C PRO A 17 -32.28 -13.26 4.13
N ASN A 18 -32.94 -12.19 3.69
CA ASN A 18 -34.40 -12.04 3.61
C ASN A 18 -35.11 -11.88 4.97
N ASN A 19 -34.44 -11.33 5.98
CA ASN A 19 -35.09 -10.90 7.21
C ASN A 19 -35.63 -9.45 7.11
N ASN A 20 -35.30 -8.72 6.03
CA ASN A 20 -35.61 -7.31 5.81
C ASN A 20 -35.02 -6.37 6.88
N ILE A 21 -33.86 -6.74 7.41
CA ILE A 21 -33.06 -5.95 8.35
C ILE A 21 -31.72 -5.64 7.66
N ASP A 22 -31.11 -4.53 8.04
CA ASP A 22 -29.71 -4.22 7.74
C ASP A 22 -28.91 -4.71 8.96
N ASP A 23 -28.47 -5.96 8.90
CA ASP A 23 -27.90 -6.68 10.06
C ASP A 23 -26.49 -6.18 10.38
N ASP A 24 -25.76 -5.71 9.37
CA ASP A 24 -24.40 -5.19 9.52
C ASP A 24 -24.34 -3.66 9.69
N GLY A 25 -25.49 -2.98 9.55
CA GLY A 25 -25.64 -1.53 9.76
C GLY A 25 -24.96 -0.69 8.69
N ASN A 26 -24.73 -1.25 7.49
CA ASN A 26 -24.01 -0.59 6.40
C ASN A 26 -24.91 0.36 5.57
N GLY A 27 -26.22 0.38 5.83
CA GLY A 27 -27.23 1.19 5.15
C GLY A 27 -27.98 0.47 4.02
N TYR A 28 -27.75 -0.84 3.83
CA TYR A 28 -28.23 -1.62 2.69
C TYR A 28 -28.90 -2.93 3.14
N VAL A 29 -30.20 -2.85 3.43
CA VAL A 29 -31.04 -3.97 3.91
C VAL A 29 -30.92 -5.23 3.02
N ASP A 30 -30.55 -6.36 3.62
CA ASP A 30 -30.42 -7.69 2.98
C ASP A 30 -29.47 -7.72 1.76
N ASP A 31 -28.39 -6.92 1.73
CA ASP A 31 -27.42 -6.87 0.63
C ASP A 31 -26.51 -8.12 0.49
N TYR A 32 -27.07 -9.29 0.83
CA TYR A 32 -26.45 -10.61 0.89
C TYR A 32 -25.64 -11.01 -0.35
N ARG A 33 -25.99 -10.51 -1.54
CA ARG A 33 -25.29 -10.79 -2.82
C ARG A 33 -24.76 -9.54 -3.50
N GLY A 34 -24.57 -8.46 -2.75
CA GLY A 34 -24.28 -7.12 -3.26
C GLY A 34 -25.54 -6.28 -3.45
N TRP A 35 -25.39 -5.14 -4.12
CA TRP A 35 -26.42 -4.10 -4.14
C TRP A 35 -26.74 -3.55 -5.53
N ASN A 36 -28.00 -3.17 -5.73
CA ASN A 36 -28.48 -2.49 -6.92
C ASN A 36 -28.72 -1.01 -6.63
N PHE A 37 -27.80 -0.16 -7.08
CA PHE A 37 -27.87 1.29 -6.90
C PHE A 37 -28.84 1.96 -7.88
N VAL A 38 -29.23 1.28 -8.97
CA VAL A 38 -30.20 1.80 -9.94
C VAL A 38 -31.60 1.80 -9.32
N ASN A 39 -32.00 0.69 -8.71
CA ASN A 39 -33.33 0.50 -8.13
C ASN A 39 -33.34 0.57 -6.59
N ASN A 40 -32.20 0.86 -5.98
CA ASN A 40 -31.98 0.96 -4.54
C ASN A 40 -32.51 -0.26 -3.76
N ASN A 41 -32.04 -1.46 -4.11
CA ASN A 41 -32.46 -2.71 -3.46
C ASN A 41 -31.38 -3.81 -3.49
N LYS A 42 -31.65 -4.90 -2.77
CA LYS A 42 -30.81 -6.10 -2.62
C LYS A 42 -30.60 -6.97 -3.86
N ASN A 43 -31.13 -6.60 -5.02
CA ASN A 43 -31.10 -7.43 -6.22
C ASN A 43 -30.18 -6.88 -7.31
N PRO A 44 -28.86 -7.19 -7.26
CA PRO A 44 -27.89 -6.77 -8.26
C PRO A 44 -27.92 -7.64 -9.54
N MET A 45 -29.03 -8.35 -9.81
CA MET A 45 -29.16 -9.17 -11.02
C MET A 45 -28.91 -8.33 -12.28
N ASP A 46 -28.09 -8.87 -13.17
CA ASP A 46 -27.79 -8.28 -14.47
C ASP A 46 -28.99 -8.45 -15.42
N ASP A 47 -29.39 -7.36 -16.05
CA ASP A 47 -30.45 -7.24 -17.03
C ASP A 47 -29.98 -6.64 -18.37
N ASN A 48 -28.65 -6.49 -18.54
CA ASN A 48 -27.98 -5.99 -19.75
C ASN A 48 -27.06 -7.04 -20.40
N SER A 49 -26.47 -7.95 -19.61
CA SER A 49 -25.46 -8.96 -19.98
C SER A 49 -24.00 -8.51 -19.93
N HIS A 50 -23.71 -7.21 -19.94
CA HIS A 50 -22.32 -6.72 -19.92
C HIS A 50 -21.61 -7.07 -18.60
N GLY A 51 -22.27 -6.86 -17.46
CA GLY A 51 -21.70 -7.18 -16.15
C GLY A 51 -21.41 -8.67 -15.97
N THR A 52 -22.29 -9.54 -16.47
CA THR A 52 -22.09 -11.00 -16.48
C THR A 52 -20.89 -11.39 -17.34
N HIS A 53 -20.72 -10.77 -18.50
CA HIS A 53 -19.59 -11.05 -19.41
C HIS A 53 -18.25 -10.66 -18.82
N VAL A 54 -18.16 -9.44 -18.27
CA VAL A 54 -16.99 -8.95 -17.53
C VAL A 54 -16.65 -9.88 -16.36
N SER A 55 -17.67 -10.29 -15.59
CA SER A 55 -17.49 -11.18 -14.42
C SER A 55 -16.89 -12.54 -14.81
N GLY A 56 -17.31 -13.11 -15.94
CA GLY A 56 -16.76 -14.36 -16.45
C GLY A 56 -15.29 -14.28 -16.82
N VAL A 57 -14.86 -13.18 -17.46
CA VAL A 57 -13.43 -12.95 -17.79
C VAL A 57 -12.59 -12.87 -16.51
N ILE A 58 -13.08 -12.19 -15.47
CA ILE A 58 -12.36 -12.09 -14.19
C ILE A 58 -12.25 -13.46 -13.52
N GLY A 59 -13.37 -14.19 -13.41
CA GLY A 59 -13.47 -15.29 -12.46
C GLY A 59 -14.58 -16.30 -12.70
N ALA A 60 -14.90 -16.65 -13.95
CA ALA A 60 -15.61 -17.91 -14.22
C ALA A 60 -14.85 -19.09 -13.59
N LYS A 61 -15.60 -20.05 -13.05
CA LYS A 61 -15.06 -21.12 -12.23
C LYS A 61 -14.29 -22.14 -13.07
N GLY A 62 -12.97 -22.19 -12.92
CA GLY A 62 -12.17 -23.19 -13.62
C GLY A 62 -12.35 -24.62 -13.09
N ASN A 63 -12.11 -25.61 -13.95
CA ASN A 63 -12.19 -27.05 -13.68
C ASN A 63 -13.54 -27.55 -13.10
N ASN A 64 -14.65 -26.93 -13.50
CA ASN A 64 -16.01 -27.34 -13.13
C ASN A 64 -16.76 -28.13 -14.24
N PHE A 65 -16.09 -28.43 -15.36
CA PHE A 65 -16.67 -29.07 -16.56
C PHE A 65 -17.76 -28.25 -17.29
N LEU A 66 -17.84 -26.95 -17.04
CA LEU A 66 -18.78 -26.04 -17.70
C LEU A 66 -18.02 -24.99 -18.51
N GLY A 67 -18.60 -24.57 -19.63
CA GLY A 67 -18.29 -23.32 -20.33
C GLY A 67 -16.83 -22.89 -20.44
N ILE A 68 -16.50 -21.81 -19.73
CA ILE A 68 -15.25 -21.06 -19.87
C ILE A 68 -14.47 -21.05 -18.55
N VAL A 69 -13.34 -20.35 -18.56
CA VAL A 69 -12.54 -20.17 -17.37
C VAL A 69 -12.11 -18.71 -17.24
N GLY A 70 -12.33 -18.13 -16.06
CA GLY A 70 -11.85 -16.80 -15.75
C GLY A 70 -10.35 -16.81 -15.48
N VAL A 71 -9.76 -15.62 -15.42
CA VAL A 71 -8.34 -15.50 -15.07
C VAL A 71 -8.10 -15.97 -13.62
N CYS A 72 -8.93 -15.56 -12.66
CA CYS A 72 -8.81 -15.93 -11.25
C CYS A 72 -9.91 -16.92 -10.83
N TRP A 73 -9.57 -18.21 -10.75
CA TRP A 73 -10.56 -19.28 -10.58
C TRP A 73 -11.17 -19.35 -9.17
N ASN A 74 -10.43 -18.86 -8.18
CA ASN A 74 -10.85 -18.80 -6.80
C ASN A 74 -10.87 -17.34 -6.34
N ILE A 75 -12.02 -16.70 -6.53
CA ILE A 75 -12.24 -15.29 -6.25
C ILE A 75 -13.65 -15.11 -5.66
N LYS A 76 -13.86 -14.00 -4.96
CA LYS A 76 -15.17 -13.54 -4.53
C LYS A 76 -15.54 -12.28 -5.33
N LEU A 77 -16.47 -12.41 -6.27
CA LEU A 77 -16.99 -11.35 -7.12
C LEU A 77 -18.15 -10.65 -6.41
N MET A 78 -17.96 -9.39 -6.01
CA MET A 78 -18.96 -8.54 -5.39
C MET A 78 -19.76 -7.78 -6.46
N PRO A 79 -21.02 -8.17 -6.76
CA PRO A 79 -21.81 -7.54 -7.80
C PRO A 79 -22.41 -6.22 -7.30
N LEU A 80 -22.05 -5.10 -7.94
CA LEU A 80 -22.60 -3.78 -7.64
C LEU A 80 -23.19 -3.18 -8.91
N LYS A 81 -24.53 -3.19 -9.02
CA LYS A 81 -25.22 -2.70 -10.20
C LYS A 81 -25.36 -1.18 -10.13
N ALA A 82 -24.46 -0.48 -10.81
CA ALA A 82 -24.47 0.98 -10.95
C ALA A 82 -25.03 1.48 -12.29
N GLY A 83 -25.05 0.61 -13.32
CA GLY A 83 -25.60 0.87 -14.65
C GLY A 83 -26.96 0.23 -14.85
N ASP A 84 -27.87 0.91 -15.55
CA ASP A 84 -29.19 0.40 -15.88
C ASP A 84 -29.17 -0.62 -17.04
N ARG A 85 -30.35 -1.05 -17.49
CA ARG A 85 -30.50 -2.07 -18.51
C ARG A 85 -30.00 -1.63 -19.90
N ASP A 86 -29.95 -0.33 -20.15
CA ASP A 86 -29.52 0.26 -21.42
C ASP A 86 -28.02 0.64 -21.38
N GLY A 87 -27.35 0.38 -20.25
CA GLY A 87 -25.93 0.67 -20.05
C GLY A 87 -25.64 2.10 -19.63
N TYR A 88 -26.65 2.85 -19.18
CA TYR A 88 -26.45 4.20 -18.64
C TYR A 88 -26.03 4.14 -17.18
N PHE A 89 -24.97 4.88 -16.84
CA PHE A 89 -24.44 4.98 -15.48
C PHE A 89 -24.63 6.41 -14.97
N LYS A 90 -25.40 6.55 -13.88
CA LYS A 90 -25.54 7.81 -13.16
C LYS A 90 -24.38 7.99 -12.19
N ASP A 91 -23.74 9.16 -12.18
CA ASP A 91 -22.64 9.50 -11.27
C ASP A 91 -22.92 9.15 -9.81
N SER A 92 -24.14 9.44 -9.31
CA SER A 92 -24.51 9.11 -7.93
C SER A 92 -24.47 7.61 -7.63
N ASN A 93 -24.77 6.77 -8.62
CA ASN A 93 -24.75 5.31 -8.46
C ASN A 93 -23.32 4.80 -8.50
N ILE A 94 -22.48 5.38 -9.38
CA ILE A 94 -21.04 5.09 -9.44
C ILE A 94 -20.39 5.40 -8.08
N VAL A 95 -20.60 6.61 -7.55
CA VAL A 95 -20.04 7.05 -6.26
C VAL A 95 -20.42 6.09 -5.13
N LYS A 96 -21.71 5.74 -5.01
CA LYS A 96 -22.18 4.82 -3.97
C LYS A 96 -21.61 3.41 -4.14
N ALA A 97 -21.48 2.91 -5.37
CA ALA A 97 -20.90 1.60 -5.64
C ALA A 97 -19.40 1.55 -5.27
N ILE A 98 -18.64 2.61 -5.59
CA ILE A 98 -17.23 2.71 -5.19
C ILE A 98 -17.12 2.70 -3.66
N ASP A 99 -17.90 3.55 -2.98
CA ASP A 99 -17.86 3.63 -1.51
C ASP A 99 -18.29 2.32 -0.85
N TYR A 100 -19.31 1.65 -1.38
CA TYR A 100 -19.72 0.32 -0.91
C TYR A 100 -18.59 -0.69 -1.03
N ALA A 101 -17.92 -0.76 -2.18
CA ALA A 101 -16.94 -1.79 -2.49
C ALA A 101 -15.80 -1.79 -1.46
N TRP A 102 -15.13 -0.65 -1.25
CA TRP A 102 -13.98 -0.61 -0.35
C TRP A 102 -14.38 -0.70 1.13
N ARG A 103 -15.55 -0.16 1.52
CA ARG A 103 -16.07 -0.29 2.89
C ARG A 103 -16.43 -1.72 3.24
N SER A 104 -16.92 -2.48 2.26
CA SER A 104 -17.23 -3.92 2.38
C SER A 104 -16.00 -4.81 2.21
N GLY A 105 -14.79 -4.24 2.20
CA GLY A 105 -13.53 -4.98 2.17
C GLY A 105 -13.06 -5.44 0.78
N ALA A 106 -13.70 -5.00 -0.31
CA ALA A 106 -13.21 -5.32 -1.66
C ALA A 106 -11.84 -4.64 -1.88
N LYS A 107 -10.83 -5.44 -2.24
CA LYS A 107 -9.47 -4.96 -2.50
C LYS A 107 -9.30 -4.33 -3.89
N ILE A 108 -10.12 -4.78 -4.86
CA ILE A 108 -10.02 -4.41 -6.27
C ILE A 108 -11.43 -4.19 -6.82
N SER A 109 -11.62 -3.19 -7.69
CA SER A 109 -12.81 -3.05 -8.53
C SER A 109 -12.45 -3.03 -10.01
N ASN A 110 -13.33 -3.63 -10.82
CA ASN A 110 -13.30 -3.51 -12.28
C ASN A 110 -14.38 -2.53 -12.74
N ASN A 111 -13.98 -1.53 -13.52
CA ASN A 111 -14.81 -0.39 -13.90
C ASN A 111 -14.84 -0.29 -15.43
N SER A 112 -15.74 -1.04 -16.04
CA SER A 112 -15.93 -1.13 -17.49
C SER A 112 -17.00 -0.15 -17.98
N TYR A 113 -16.85 1.13 -17.63
CA TYR A 113 -17.70 2.26 -18.02
C TYR A 113 -16.83 3.51 -18.20
N GLY A 114 -17.32 4.53 -18.91
CA GLY A 114 -16.62 5.80 -19.02
C GLY A 114 -17.35 6.85 -19.85
N GLY A 115 -16.85 8.08 -19.81
CA GLY A 115 -17.36 9.22 -20.56
C GLY A 115 -16.40 10.41 -20.53
N TYR A 116 -16.69 11.46 -21.31
CA TYR A 116 -15.78 12.60 -21.50
C TYR A 116 -16.07 13.80 -20.59
N VAL A 117 -17.01 13.65 -19.65
CA VAL A 117 -17.35 14.69 -18.69
C VAL A 117 -16.66 14.39 -17.36
N TYR A 118 -15.87 15.35 -16.88
CA TYR A 118 -15.22 15.26 -15.57
C TYR A 118 -16.27 15.35 -14.45
N SER A 119 -16.18 14.46 -13.46
CA SER A 119 -17.06 14.46 -12.29
C SER A 119 -16.25 14.51 -11.01
N GLN A 120 -16.30 15.64 -10.31
CA GLN A 120 -15.60 15.81 -9.02
C GLN A 120 -16.05 14.75 -8.00
N ALA A 121 -17.35 14.39 -8.01
CA ALA A 121 -17.88 13.41 -7.07
C ALA A 121 -17.27 12.02 -7.27
N ILE A 122 -17.08 11.59 -8.54
CA ILE A 122 -16.42 10.31 -8.85
C ILE A 122 -14.93 10.39 -8.50
N PHE A 123 -14.26 11.50 -8.82
CA PHE A 123 -12.85 11.72 -8.43
C PHE A 123 -12.66 11.59 -6.90
N ASP A 124 -13.51 12.25 -6.11
CA ASP A 124 -13.45 12.20 -4.65
C ASP A 124 -13.72 10.78 -4.12
N ALA A 125 -14.65 10.04 -4.74
CA ALA A 125 -14.95 8.65 -4.37
C ALA A 125 -13.75 7.72 -4.61
N ILE A 126 -13.11 7.82 -5.77
CA ILE A 126 -11.90 7.02 -6.07
C ILE A 126 -10.74 7.45 -5.17
N SER A 127 -10.63 8.74 -4.84
CA SER A 127 -9.59 9.25 -3.91
C SER A 127 -9.78 8.70 -2.49
N ARG A 128 -11.03 8.59 -2.00
CA ARG A 128 -11.31 7.90 -0.73
C ARG A 128 -10.93 6.43 -0.78
N ALA A 129 -11.29 5.73 -1.86
CA ALA A 129 -10.94 4.33 -2.07
C ALA A 129 -9.42 4.12 -2.14
N HIS A 130 -8.66 5.06 -2.73
CA HIS A 130 -7.20 5.03 -2.71
C HIS A 130 -6.66 5.08 -1.28
N GLY A 131 -7.19 5.98 -0.44
CA GLY A 131 -6.80 6.09 0.97
C GLY A 131 -7.07 4.82 1.80
N SER A 132 -8.02 3.97 1.40
CA SER A 132 -8.28 2.68 2.03
C SER A 132 -7.48 1.51 1.43
N GLY A 133 -6.61 1.80 0.46
CA GLY A 133 -5.81 0.80 -0.24
C GLY A 133 -6.55 -0.03 -1.29
N HIS A 134 -7.65 0.47 -1.85
CA HIS A 134 -8.41 -0.18 -2.91
C HIS A 134 -7.78 0.08 -4.30
N LEU A 135 -7.63 -0.95 -5.13
CA LEU A 135 -7.16 -0.83 -6.52
C LEU A 135 -8.34 -0.65 -7.49
N PHE A 136 -8.27 0.35 -8.37
CA PHE A 136 -9.34 0.72 -9.29
C PHE A 136 -8.92 0.46 -10.74
N ILE A 137 -9.47 -0.57 -11.38
CA ILE A 137 -9.10 -0.92 -12.76
C ILE A 137 -10.18 -0.39 -13.70
N ALA A 138 -9.79 0.38 -14.71
CA ALA A 138 -10.70 1.11 -15.59
C ALA A 138 -10.44 0.80 -17.07
N ALA A 139 -11.51 0.66 -17.85
CA ALA A 139 -11.43 0.55 -19.30
C ALA A 139 -11.04 1.91 -19.94
N ALA A 140 -10.08 1.92 -20.87
CA ALA A 140 -9.58 3.17 -21.45
C ALA A 140 -10.57 3.91 -22.38
N GLY A 141 -11.61 3.22 -22.88
CA GLY A 141 -12.60 3.71 -23.85
C GLY A 141 -12.40 3.17 -25.26
N ASN A 142 -13.38 3.37 -26.16
CA ASN A 142 -13.49 2.67 -27.44
C ASN A 142 -13.71 3.61 -28.65
N GLU A 143 -13.16 4.82 -28.59
CA GLU A 143 -13.37 5.88 -29.58
C GLU A 143 -12.12 6.18 -30.43
N ARG A 144 -11.10 5.30 -30.40
CA ARG A 144 -9.79 5.51 -31.07
C ARG A 144 -9.06 6.76 -30.58
N ASN A 145 -9.33 7.14 -29.34
CA ASN A 145 -8.95 8.43 -28.78
C ASN A 145 -7.58 8.39 -28.09
N ASP A 146 -6.86 9.51 -28.17
CA ASP A 146 -5.65 9.77 -27.39
C ASP A 146 -6.04 10.42 -26.05
N ASN A 147 -6.05 9.63 -24.99
CA ASN A 147 -6.44 10.04 -23.65
C ASN A 147 -5.50 11.10 -23.05
N ASP A 148 -4.29 11.28 -23.61
CA ASP A 148 -3.39 12.38 -23.21
C ASP A 148 -3.85 13.73 -23.74
N LYS A 149 -4.67 13.76 -24.79
CA LYS A 149 -5.21 14.98 -25.40
C LYS A 149 -6.66 15.23 -25.04
N ASN A 150 -7.47 14.18 -25.00
CA ASN A 150 -8.90 14.25 -24.73
C ASN A 150 -9.26 13.18 -23.71
N PRO A 151 -9.16 13.47 -22.40
CA PRO A 151 -9.24 12.46 -21.36
C PRO A 151 -10.68 11.94 -21.10
N PRO A 152 -10.96 10.64 -21.27
CA PRO A 152 -12.16 10.01 -20.73
C PRO A 152 -11.99 9.67 -19.24
N TYR A 153 -13.08 9.75 -18.48
CA TYR A 153 -13.16 9.43 -17.06
C TYR A 153 -14.04 8.20 -16.83
N PRO A 154 -13.71 7.34 -15.86
CA PRO A 154 -12.70 7.53 -14.81
C PRO A 154 -11.26 7.17 -15.20
N ALA A 155 -11.03 6.58 -16.38
CA ALA A 155 -9.72 6.06 -16.79
C ALA A 155 -8.56 7.06 -16.73
N SER A 156 -8.83 8.35 -16.97
CA SER A 156 -7.81 9.41 -16.98
C SER A 156 -7.74 10.24 -15.69
N TYR A 157 -8.45 9.86 -14.61
CA TYR A 157 -8.21 10.51 -13.32
C TYR A 157 -6.77 10.21 -12.85
N ARG A 158 -6.08 11.24 -12.36
CA ARG A 158 -4.69 11.12 -11.88
C ARG A 158 -4.64 10.71 -10.41
N ILE A 159 -5.19 9.53 -10.11
CA ILE A 159 -5.19 8.94 -8.77
C ILE A 159 -4.28 7.68 -8.80
N PRO A 160 -3.31 7.52 -7.87
CA PRO A 160 -2.30 6.48 -7.96
C PRO A 160 -2.84 5.04 -8.03
N ASN A 161 -4.00 4.76 -7.43
CA ASN A 161 -4.61 3.44 -7.42
C ASN A 161 -5.33 3.04 -8.73
N ILE A 162 -5.36 3.91 -9.75
CA ILE A 162 -6.02 3.59 -11.02
C ILE A 162 -5.09 2.80 -11.95
N ILE A 163 -5.60 1.73 -12.58
CA ILE A 163 -4.98 1.10 -13.75
C ILE A 163 -5.93 1.24 -14.93
N SER A 164 -5.58 2.10 -15.89
CA SER A 164 -6.31 2.26 -17.15
C SER A 164 -5.82 1.27 -18.20
N VAL A 165 -6.75 0.55 -18.84
CA VAL A 165 -6.45 -0.60 -19.68
C VAL A 165 -6.92 -0.39 -21.13
N LEU A 166 -5.98 -0.41 -22.08
CA LEU A 166 -6.29 -0.48 -23.51
C LEU A 166 -6.57 -1.91 -23.96
N ALA A 167 -7.25 -2.05 -25.09
CA ALA A 167 -7.55 -3.33 -25.71
C ALA A 167 -6.51 -3.69 -26.77
N THR A 168 -6.04 -4.94 -26.73
CA THR A 168 -5.27 -5.56 -27.81
C THR A 168 -6.10 -6.58 -28.56
N ASP A 169 -5.76 -6.80 -29.83
CA ASP A 169 -6.34 -7.84 -30.67
C ASP A 169 -5.53 -9.16 -30.62
N ASP A 170 -5.93 -10.12 -31.45
CA ASP A 170 -5.31 -11.45 -31.55
C ASP A 170 -3.93 -11.44 -32.25
N ASN A 171 -3.50 -10.31 -32.82
CA ASN A 171 -2.18 -10.13 -33.43
C ASN A 171 -1.22 -9.36 -32.51
N ASP A 172 -1.57 -9.19 -31.24
CA ASP A 172 -0.81 -8.37 -30.29
C ASP A 172 -0.64 -6.92 -30.77
N THR A 173 -1.66 -6.37 -31.43
CA THR A 173 -1.72 -4.96 -31.82
C THR A 173 -2.78 -4.21 -31.01
N LEU A 174 -2.69 -2.88 -30.99
CA LEU A 174 -3.76 -2.04 -30.43
C LEU A 174 -5.05 -2.33 -31.21
N ALA A 175 -6.10 -2.77 -30.51
CA ALA A 175 -7.38 -3.05 -31.15
C ALA A 175 -7.90 -1.79 -31.85
N GLY A 176 -8.49 -1.96 -33.03
CA GLY A 176 -8.86 -0.85 -33.93
C GLY A 176 -9.75 0.21 -33.29
N TYR A 177 -10.59 -0.12 -32.31
CA TYR A 177 -11.45 0.80 -31.57
C TYR A 177 -10.81 1.40 -30.31
N SER A 178 -9.71 0.83 -29.80
CA SER A 178 -9.21 1.14 -28.45
C SER A 178 -8.72 2.57 -28.32
N ASN A 179 -9.08 3.22 -27.22
CA ASN A 179 -8.35 4.40 -26.76
C ASN A 179 -6.94 4.01 -26.30
N TYR A 180 -6.05 4.99 -26.30
CA TYR A 180 -4.65 4.86 -25.90
C TYR A 180 -4.18 6.16 -25.22
N GLY A 181 -2.97 6.16 -24.66
CA GLY A 181 -2.35 7.37 -24.10
C GLY A 181 -1.03 7.00 -23.44
N ALA A 182 0.06 7.63 -23.87
CA ALA A 182 1.40 7.33 -23.39
C ALA A 182 1.56 7.56 -21.88
N THR A 183 0.74 8.46 -21.31
CA THR A 183 0.77 8.76 -19.87
C THR A 183 -0.53 8.42 -19.13
N ASN A 184 -1.70 8.51 -19.76
CA ASN A 184 -2.99 8.23 -19.12
C ASN A 184 -3.38 6.74 -19.13
N VAL A 185 -2.89 5.97 -20.10
CA VAL A 185 -3.21 4.53 -20.19
C VAL A 185 -2.01 3.73 -19.71
N HIS A 186 -2.25 2.75 -18.84
CA HIS A 186 -1.18 2.10 -18.09
C HIS A 186 -0.68 0.82 -18.77
N VAL A 187 -1.59 -0.04 -19.25
CA VAL A 187 -1.26 -1.38 -19.77
C VAL A 187 -2.29 -1.86 -20.80
N GLY A 188 -1.88 -2.75 -21.70
CA GLY A 188 -2.79 -3.44 -22.62
C GLY A 188 -3.26 -4.80 -22.12
N ALA A 189 -4.43 -5.24 -22.57
CA ALA A 189 -4.92 -6.61 -22.38
C ALA A 189 -5.86 -7.03 -23.53
N PRO A 190 -6.10 -8.33 -23.75
CA PRO A 190 -7.01 -8.79 -24.79
C PRO A 190 -8.41 -8.19 -24.65
N GLY A 191 -8.84 -7.42 -25.66
CA GLY A 191 -10.20 -6.88 -25.75
C GLY A 191 -10.96 -7.36 -26.98
N GLY A 192 -10.28 -8.06 -27.89
CA GLY A 192 -10.80 -8.50 -29.18
C GLY A 192 -10.59 -7.49 -30.31
N ALA A 193 -10.94 -7.84 -31.54
CA ALA A 193 -10.71 -7.01 -32.73
C ALA A 193 -11.98 -6.32 -33.28
N ASP A 194 -11.78 -5.30 -34.12
CA ASP A 194 -12.80 -4.80 -35.06
C ASP A 194 -13.07 -5.88 -36.12
N ASP A 195 -13.91 -6.87 -35.78
CA ASP A 195 -14.21 -8.03 -36.62
C ASP A 195 -15.73 -8.17 -36.83
N PRO A 196 -16.23 -8.01 -38.08
CA PRO A 196 -17.67 -8.12 -38.37
C PRO A 196 -18.21 -9.55 -38.19
N ASN A 197 -17.36 -10.57 -38.21
CA ASN A 197 -17.75 -11.97 -38.01
C ASN A 197 -17.70 -12.40 -36.54
N MET A 198 -17.25 -11.52 -35.64
CA MET A 198 -17.12 -11.76 -34.19
C MET A 198 -16.19 -12.94 -33.81
N GLU A 199 -15.40 -13.48 -34.74
CA GLU A 199 -14.49 -14.60 -34.52
C GLU A 199 -13.33 -14.21 -33.58
N LYS A 200 -12.97 -12.93 -33.59
CA LYS A 200 -11.86 -12.36 -32.82
C LYS A 200 -12.31 -11.60 -31.57
N TRP A 201 -13.54 -11.83 -31.10
CA TRP A 201 -14.09 -11.20 -29.90
C TRP A 201 -13.84 -12.06 -28.66
N ILE A 202 -14.02 -11.48 -27.47
CA ILE A 202 -13.81 -12.20 -26.21
C ILE A 202 -15.07 -13.00 -25.87
N PHE A 203 -14.90 -14.32 -25.72
CA PHE A 203 -15.97 -15.24 -25.33
C PHE A 203 -16.07 -15.33 -23.80
N SER A 204 -17.26 -15.13 -23.24
CA SER A 204 -17.49 -15.20 -21.79
C SER A 204 -18.96 -15.49 -21.45
N THR A 205 -19.28 -15.59 -20.17
CA THR A 205 -20.62 -15.83 -19.62
C THR A 205 -21.58 -14.68 -19.96
N ILE A 206 -22.83 -14.98 -20.32
CA ILE A 206 -23.90 -14.00 -20.55
C ILE A 206 -25.18 -14.40 -19.81
N LEU A 207 -26.26 -13.65 -19.96
CA LEU A 207 -27.51 -13.95 -19.25
C LEU A 207 -28.06 -15.36 -19.57
N ALA A 208 -28.92 -15.86 -18.67
CA ALA A 208 -29.65 -17.12 -18.83
C ALA A 208 -28.77 -18.38 -19.03
N ASN A 209 -27.59 -18.43 -18.37
CA ASN A 209 -26.66 -19.57 -18.40
C ASN A 209 -26.08 -19.87 -19.80
N TYR A 210 -25.99 -18.84 -20.65
CA TYR A 210 -25.36 -18.91 -21.97
C TYR A 210 -23.97 -18.29 -21.97
N TYR A 211 -23.28 -18.45 -23.10
CA TYR A 211 -21.97 -17.86 -23.37
C TYR A 211 -22.04 -17.07 -24.66
N GLY A 212 -21.25 -16.01 -24.79
CA GLY A 212 -21.28 -15.14 -25.95
C GLY A 212 -20.06 -14.25 -26.11
N PHE A 213 -19.96 -13.65 -27.30
CA PHE A 213 -18.86 -12.81 -27.72
C PHE A 213 -19.15 -11.32 -27.47
N LYS A 214 -18.16 -10.59 -26.94
CA LYS A 214 -18.13 -9.11 -26.87
C LYS A 214 -16.71 -8.61 -27.14
N SER A 215 -16.59 -7.40 -27.64
CA SER A 215 -15.30 -6.70 -27.80
C SER A 215 -15.31 -5.35 -27.10
N GLY A 216 -14.13 -4.85 -26.75
CA GLY A 216 -13.97 -3.54 -26.10
C GLY A 216 -12.88 -3.51 -25.03
N THR A 217 -12.46 -2.31 -24.65
CA THR A 217 -11.67 -2.10 -23.43
C THR A 217 -12.38 -2.57 -22.16
N SER A 218 -13.72 -2.67 -22.22
CA SER A 218 -14.56 -3.32 -21.20
C SER A 218 -14.23 -4.80 -20.98
N MET A 219 -13.69 -5.49 -21.99
CA MET A 219 -13.26 -6.90 -21.92
C MET A 219 -11.75 -7.00 -21.63
N ALA A 220 -10.97 -5.96 -21.92
CA ALA A 220 -9.55 -5.89 -21.56
C ALA A 220 -9.33 -5.64 -20.06
N ALA A 221 -10.04 -4.68 -19.47
CA ALA A 221 -9.99 -4.37 -18.04
C ALA A 221 -10.17 -5.59 -17.11
N PRO A 222 -11.11 -6.53 -17.35
CA PRO A 222 -11.28 -7.70 -16.49
C PRO A 222 -10.13 -8.71 -16.57
N TYR A 223 -9.38 -8.80 -17.67
CA TYR A 223 -8.16 -9.61 -17.69
C TYR A 223 -7.13 -9.06 -16.69
N VAL A 224 -6.91 -7.75 -16.68
CA VAL A 224 -6.00 -7.09 -15.73
C VAL A 224 -6.52 -7.24 -14.30
N THR A 225 -7.84 -7.13 -14.10
CA THR A 225 -8.47 -7.37 -12.79
C THR A 225 -8.24 -8.79 -12.28
N GLY A 226 -8.41 -9.79 -13.14
CA GLY A 226 -8.15 -11.17 -12.76
C GLY A 226 -6.68 -11.44 -12.45
N VAL A 227 -5.74 -10.87 -13.22
CA VAL A 227 -4.30 -10.97 -12.93
C VAL A 227 -3.94 -10.29 -11.61
N ALA A 228 -4.50 -9.11 -11.36
CA ALA A 228 -4.34 -8.39 -10.09
C ALA A 228 -4.85 -9.24 -8.91
N ALA A 229 -6.03 -9.85 -9.05
CA ALA A 229 -6.62 -10.71 -8.03
C ALA A 229 -5.79 -11.98 -7.77
N LEU A 230 -5.27 -12.64 -8.83
CA LEU A 230 -4.38 -13.79 -8.69
C LEU A 230 -3.11 -13.45 -7.91
N PHE A 231 -2.42 -12.37 -8.30
CA PHE A 231 -1.19 -11.95 -7.66
C PHE A 231 -1.43 -11.54 -6.21
N TRP A 232 -2.42 -10.68 -5.99
CA TRP A 232 -2.73 -10.21 -4.64
C TRP A 232 -3.13 -11.37 -3.73
N GLY A 233 -4.05 -12.24 -4.18
CA GLY A 233 -4.50 -13.39 -3.40
C GLY A 233 -3.38 -14.36 -3.01
N LYS A 234 -2.42 -14.60 -3.91
CA LYS A 234 -1.26 -15.46 -3.64
C LYS A 234 -0.27 -14.85 -2.64
N CYS A 235 -0.26 -13.53 -2.51
CA CYS A 235 0.71 -12.79 -1.70
C CYS A 235 0.14 -12.20 -0.40
N LEU A 236 -1.14 -12.44 -0.06
CA LEU A 236 -1.69 -11.95 1.20
C LEU A 236 -0.98 -12.57 2.41
N PRO A 237 -0.73 -11.80 3.50
CA PRO A 237 -1.02 -10.37 3.68
C PRO A 237 0.14 -9.42 3.32
N TYR A 238 1.13 -9.88 2.54
CA TYR A 238 2.43 -9.21 2.36
C TYR A 238 2.44 -8.09 1.32
N VAL A 239 1.35 -7.89 0.55
CA VAL A 239 1.28 -6.87 -0.51
C VAL A 239 0.10 -5.94 -0.40
N ASN A 240 0.31 -4.71 -0.85
CA ASN A 240 -0.70 -3.67 -1.00
C ASN A 240 -1.02 -3.36 -2.48
N HIS A 241 -2.01 -2.49 -2.72
CA HIS A 241 -2.44 -2.08 -4.06
C HIS A 241 -1.33 -1.45 -4.92
N ASN A 242 -0.40 -0.70 -4.33
CA ASN A 242 0.71 -0.08 -5.06
C ASN A 242 1.66 -1.15 -5.61
N GLN A 243 2.03 -2.14 -4.78
CA GLN A 243 2.86 -3.27 -5.20
C GLN A 243 2.17 -4.09 -6.30
N VAL A 244 0.85 -4.30 -6.21
CA VAL A 244 0.07 -4.99 -7.25
C VAL A 244 0.10 -4.22 -8.57
N LYS A 245 -0.17 -2.92 -8.54
CA LYS A 245 -0.09 -2.06 -9.74
C LYS A 245 1.30 -2.09 -10.34
N ARG A 246 2.34 -1.82 -9.53
CA ARG A 246 3.74 -1.81 -9.97
C ARG A 246 4.13 -3.12 -10.64
N ARG A 247 3.85 -4.25 -9.99
CA ARG A 247 4.16 -5.59 -10.50
C ARG A 247 3.51 -5.87 -11.86
N ILE A 248 2.24 -5.48 -12.04
CA ILE A 248 1.53 -5.63 -13.31
C ILE A 248 2.21 -4.84 -14.43
N LEU A 249 2.62 -3.60 -14.16
CA LEU A 249 3.23 -2.73 -15.17
C LEU A 249 4.67 -3.13 -15.52
N GLU A 250 5.42 -3.66 -14.55
CA GLU A 250 6.80 -4.12 -14.75
C GLU A 250 6.89 -5.49 -15.45
N LYS A 251 5.89 -6.36 -15.29
CA LYS A 251 5.91 -7.75 -15.77
C LYS A 251 5.03 -7.98 -16.99
N VAL A 252 4.98 -7.00 -17.90
CA VAL A 252 4.28 -7.11 -19.18
C VAL A 252 5.08 -7.90 -20.24
N ASP A 253 4.40 -8.31 -21.30
CA ASP A 253 5.04 -8.52 -22.59
C ASP A 253 5.13 -7.16 -23.28
N VAL A 254 6.34 -6.62 -23.44
CA VAL A 254 6.56 -5.38 -24.18
C VAL A 254 6.32 -5.66 -25.66
N LEU A 255 5.45 -4.87 -26.29
CA LEU A 255 5.03 -5.07 -27.67
C LEU A 255 5.41 -3.85 -28.51
N PRO A 256 6.13 -4.00 -29.64
CA PRO A 256 6.46 -2.87 -30.52
C PRO A 256 5.23 -2.09 -30.99
N SER A 257 4.09 -2.77 -31.18
CA SER A 257 2.80 -2.20 -31.55
C SER A 257 2.20 -1.25 -30.49
N LEU A 258 2.63 -1.37 -29.23
CA LEU A 258 2.15 -0.56 -28.11
C LEU A 258 3.17 0.52 -27.68
N ASN A 259 4.27 0.68 -28.40
CA ASN A 259 5.27 1.72 -28.11
C ASN A 259 4.62 3.12 -28.19
N GLY A 260 4.67 3.86 -27.09
CA GLY A 260 4.05 5.18 -26.94
C GLY A 260 2.51 5.15 -26.88
N LYS A 261 1.89 3.98 -26.69
CA LYS A 261 0.42 3.82 -26.57
C LYS A 261 -0.07 3.65 -25.14
N CYS A 262 0.82 3.24 -24.23
CA CYS A 262 0.56 3.15 -22.80
C CYS A 262 1.89 3.22 -22.03
N VAL A 263 1.82 3.48 -20.73
CA VAL A 263 2.99 3.61 -19.84
C VAL A 263 3.91 2.38 -19.91
N SER A 264 3.34 1.18 -19.88
CA SER A 264 4.14 -0.07 -19.90
C SER A 264 4.64 -0.46 -21.29
N ASN A 265 4.14 0.17 -22.36
CA ASN A 265 4.35 -0.24 -23.75
C ASN A 265 4.04 -1.74 -24.01
N GLY A 266 3.17 -2.35 -23.21
CA GLY A 266 3.03 -3.80 -23.20
C GLY A 266 1.67 -4.32 -22.78
N ARG A 267 1.46 -5.60 -23.08
CA ARG A 267 0.27 -6.38 -22.70
C ARG A 267 0.53 -7.11 -21.38
N VAL A 268 -0.47 -7.14 -20.50
CA VAL A 268 -0.42 -7.90 -19.25
C VAL A 268 -0.06 -9.37 -19.49
N ASN A 269 0.78 -9.94 -18.63
CA ASN A 269 1.19 -11.35 -18.67
C ASN A 269 1.08 -11.98 -17.27
N ALA A 270 0.11 -12.88 -17.09
CA ALA A 270 -0.16 -13.52 -15.79
C ALA A 270 1.02 -14.35 -15.29
N TYR A 271 1.72 -15.06 -16.17
CA TYR A 271 2.85 -15.91 -15.80
C TYR A 271 4.01 -15.05 -15.25
N LYS A 272 4.42 -14.01 -15.98
CA LYS A 272 5.49 -13.11 -15.54
C LYS A 272 5.14 -12.38 -14.25
N VAL A 273 3.87 -12.02 -14.05
CA VAL A 273 3.42 -11.42 -12.78
C VAL A 273 3.60 -12.39 -11.60
N LEU A 274 3.36 -13.69 -11.81
CA LEU A 274 3.35 -14.72 -10.75
C LEU A 274 4.65 -15.53 -10.60
N TYR A 275 5.68 -15.18 -11.37
CA TYR A 275 6.93 -15.93 -11.44
C TYR A 275 8.14 -15.01 -11.33
N ASP A 276 9.10 -15.41 -10.50
CA ASP A 276 10.47 -14.92 -10.51
C ASP A 276 11.38 -16.15 -10.45
N PRO A 277 12.59 -16.11 -11.06
CA PRO A 277 13.42 -17.31 -11.23
C PRO A 277 14.15 -17.73 -9.94
N THR A 278 14.51 -16.77 -9.08
CA THR A 278 15.29 -16.99 -7.87
C THR A 278 14.85 -16.02 -6.77
N PRO A 279 14.98 -16.39 -5.48
CA PRO A 279 14.77 -15.44 -4.39
C PRO A 279 15.75 -14.25 -4.46
N PRO A 280 15.39 -13.07 -3.92
CA PRO A 280 16.26 -11.91 -3.96
C PRO A 280 17.48 -12.06 -3.04
N ASN A 281 18.46 -11.16 -3.22
CA ASN A 281 19.59 -11.05 -2.30
C ASN A 281 19.14 -10.53 -0.92
N SER A 282 19.74 -11.08 0.14
CA SER A 282 19.45 -10.68 1.53
C SER A 282 19.80 -9.21 1.81
N PRO A 283 18.97 -8.49 2.58
CA PRO A 283 19.34 -7.18 3.10
C PRO A 283 20.51 -7.29 4.08
N SER A 284 21.17 -6.17 4.37
CA SER A 284 22.32 -6.11 5.29
C SER A 284 22.24 -4.89 6.21
N ASN A 285 23.20 -4.75 7.14
CA ASN A 285 23.32 -3.59 8.03
C ASN A 285 22.01 -3.24 8.78
N LEU A 286 21.28 -4.26 9.25
CA LEU A 286 20.10 -4.04 10.07
C LEU A 286 20.50 -3.33 11.37
N SER A 287 19.79 -2.27 11.70
CA SER A 287 19.93 -1.52 12.94
C SER A 287 18.55 -1.11 13.45
N GLY A 288 18.45 -0.78 14.73
CA GLY A 288 17.20 -0.32 15.31
C GLY A 288 17.36 0.35 16.66
N TYR A 289 16.35 1.14 17.04
CA TYR A 289 16.30 1.87 18.29
C TYR A 289 14.85 2.04 18.76
N SER A 290 14.65 2.09 20.08
CA SER A 290 13.33 2.25 20.67
C SER A 290 12.95 3.74 20.82
N THR A 291 11.68 4.06 20.59
CA THR A 291 11.12 5.43 20.75
C THR A 291 9.87 5.47 21.62
N GLY A 292 9.35 4.30 21.99
CA GLY A 292 8.19 4.14 22.86
C GLY A 292 8.24 2.80 23.59
N TRP A 293 7.31 2.59 24.51
CA TRP A 293 7.16 1.33 25.24
C TRP A 293 6.78 0.14 24.34
N THR A 294 6.26 0.42 23.15
CA THR A 294 5.91 -0.59 22.15
C THR A 294 6.50 -0.31 20.77
N THR A 295 7.36 0.71 20.66
CA THR A 295 7.80 1.23 19.36
C THR A 295 9.30 1.08 19.15
N ILE A 296 9.67 0.30 18.13
CA ILE A 296 11.05 0.16 17.66
C ILE A 296 11.13 0.57 16.19
N ASN A 297 12.04 1.51 15.89
CA ASN A 297 12.39 1.87 14.51
C ASN A 297 13.52 0.96 14.02
N LEU A 298 13.46 0.57 12.75
CA LEU A 298 14.38 -0.33 12.09
C LEU A 298 14.87 0.30 10.78
N SER A 299 16.14 0.08 10.44
CA SER A 299 16.71 0.44 9.15
C SER A 299 17.69 -0.62 8.66
N TRP A 300 17.83 -0.78 7.35
CA TRP A 300 18.71 -1.75 6.70
C TRP A 300 19.22 -1.23 5.36
N SER A 301 20.20 -1.92 4.78
CA SER A 301 20.64 -1.73 3.41
C SER A 301 19.93 -2.71 2.48
N ASP A 302 19.43 -2.20 1.37
CA ASP A 302 18.88 -2.99 0.26
C ASP A 302 20.01 -3.47 -0.65
N ASN A 303 20.04 -4.78 -0.92
CA ASN A 303 21.02 -5.43 -1.81
C ASN A 303 20.33 -6.14 -2.99
N SER A 304 19.02 -5.94 -3.16
CA SER A 304 18.17 -6.52 -4.20
C SER A 304 17.66 -5.42 -5.15
N ALA A 305 17.21 -5.84 -6.33
CA ALA A 305 16.52 -4.96 -7.29
C ALA A 305 15.27 -5.62 -7.88
N ASP A 306 15.00 -6.86 -7.49
CA ASP A 306 13.95 -7.74 -8.00
C ASP A 306 12.95 -8.15 -6.91
N GLU A 307 13.05 -7.55 -5.72
CA GLU A 307 12.16 -7.80 -4.61
C GLU A 307 10.78 -7.15 -4.82
N ILE A 308 9.75 -7.82 -4.29
CA ILE A 308 8.42 -7.23 -4.14
C ILE A 308 8.41 -6.31 -2.91
N GLY A 309 9.20 -6.65 -1.89
CA GLY A 309 9.42 -5.86 -0.69
C GLY A 309 10.24 -6.61 0.36
N PHE A 310 10.19 -6.14 1.62
CA PHE A 310 10.90 -6.75 2.75
C PHE A 310 9.93 -7.20 3.84
N LYS A 311 10.13 -8.40 4.39
CA LYS A 311 9.42 -8.94 5.56
C LYS A 311 10.23 -8.69 6.82
N ILE A 312 9.58 -8.09 7.81
CA ILE A 312 10.15 -7.84 9.14
C ILE A 312 9.60 -8.89 10.09
N GLU A 313 10.49 -9.57 10.79
CA GLU A 313 10.16 -10.62 11.73
C GLU A 313 10.78 -10.33 13.10
N ARG A 314 10.05 -10.64 14.17
CA ARG A 314 10.47 -10.42 15.56
C ARG A 314 10.37 -11.68 16.39
N LYS A 315 11.32 -11.87 17.30
CA LYS A 315 11.30 -12.89 18.35
C LYS A 315 11.55 -12.24 19.72
N LEU A 316 10.96 -12.83 20.76
CA LEU A 316 11.22 -12.47 22.15
C LEU A 316 12.32 -13.35 22.76
N PRO A 317 12.95 -12.96 23.87
CA PRO A 317 13.99 -13.76 24.51
C PRO A 317 13.47 -15.15 24.88
N GLY A 318 14.28 -16.18 24.60
CA GLY A 318 13.94 -17.59 24.89
C GLY A 318 13.00 -18.25 23.87
N MET A 319 12.48 -17.53 22.87
CA MET A 319 11.68 -18.13 21.79
C MET A 319 12.59 -18.63 20.65
N SER A 320 12.19 -19.72 19.98
CA SER A 320 12.87 -20.21 18.77
C SER A 320 12.37 -19.53 17.50
N ASP A 321 11.08 -19.21 17.46
CA ASP A 321 10.38 -18.82 16.24
C ASP A 321 10.17 -17.31 16.19
N TYR A 322 10.28 -16.75 14.98
CA TYR A 322 9.96 -15.34 14.75
C TYR A 322 8.51 -15.20 14.31
N ALA A 323 7.82 -14.22 14.90
CA ALA A 323 6.54 -13.73 14.42
C ALA A 323 6.74 -12.74 13.27
N TYR A 324 5.90 -12.86 12.25
CA TYR A 324 5.78 -11.85 11.20
C TYR A 324 5.18 -10.57 11.81
N ILE A 325 5.84 -9.43 11.57
CA ILE A 325 5.36 -8.11 12.01
C ILE A 325 4.63 -7.44 10.85
N LYS A 326 5.36 -7.15 9.78
CA LYS A 326 4.81 -6.52 8.57
C LYS A 326 5.73 -6.68 7.37
N ALA A 327 5.22 -6.33 6.20
CA ALA A 327 5.97 -6.22 4.96
C ALA A 327 6.02 -4.75 4.51
N THR A 328 7.10 -4.41 3.81
CA THR A 328 7.33 -3.10 3.21
C THR A 328 7.27 -3.18 1.69
N GLU A 329 7.29 -2.03 1.02
CA GLU A 329 7.42 -1.98 -0.45
C GLU A 329 8.88 -2.21 -0.88
N ALA A 330 9.10 -2.51 -2.16
CA ALA A 330 10.45 -2.60 -2.73
C ALA A 330 11.24 -1.30 -2.55
N ASN A 331 12.56 -1.40 -2.45
CA ASN A 331 13.48 -0.29 -2.19
C ASN A 331 13.25 0.47 -0.86
N GLN A 332 12.30 0.07 -0.01
CA GLN A 332 12.19 0.65 1.33
C GLN A 332 13.28 0.10 2.23
N THR A 333 14.02 1.01 2.88
CA THR A 333 15.19 0.70 3.72
C THR A 333 14.98 0.98 5.20
N SER A 334 13.74 1.29 5.59
CA SER A 334 13.37 1.53 6.97
C SER A 334 11.91 1.20 7.26
N SER A 335 11.63 0.88 8.51
CA SER A 335 10.27 0.71 9.02
C SER A 335 10.25 0.74 10.54
N PHE A 336 9.13 0.35 11.13
CA PHE A 336 8.96 0.33 12.57
C PHE A 336 8.01 -0.80 13.01
N ASP A 337 8.14 -1.22 14.25
CA ASP A 337 7.25 -2.13 14.95
C ASP A 337 6.57 -1.36 16.10
N GLU A 338 5.24 -1.31 16.12
CA GLU A 338 4.44 -0.62 17.17
C GLU A 338 3.85 -1.56 18.22
N MET A 339 4.18 -2.86 18.11
CA MET A 339 3.72 -3.90 19.03
C MET A 339 4.91 -4.59 19.72
N ALA A 340 6.06 -3.92 19.77
CA ALA A 340 7.24 -4.42 20.48
C ALA A 340 6.97 -4.54 21.98
N GLN A 341 7.72 -5.39 22.67
CA GLN A 341 7.52 -5.62 24.10
C GLN A 341 8.50 -4.77 24.92
N GLY A 342 7.95 -3.86 25.71
CA GLY A 342 8.70 -3.04 26.64
C GLY A 342 9.33 -3.83 27.79
N GLY A 343 10.48 -3.37 28.28
CA GLY A 343 11.23 -3.96 29.38
C GLY A 343 12.08 -5.18 29.03
N GLU A 344 12.09 -5.60 27.75
CA GLU A 344 12.79 -6.79 27.27
C GLU A 344 13.55 -6.49 25.95
N VAL A 345 14.47 -7.38 25.59
CA VAL A 345 15.15 -7.34 24.28
C VAL A 345 14.23 -7.92 23.21
N ASN A 346 13.99 -7.16 22.14
CA ASN A 346 13.24 -7.61 20.97
C ASN A 346 14.25 -7.95 19.87
N TYR A 347 14.25 -9.20 19.40
CA TYR A 347 15.17 -9.66 18.36
C TYR A 347 14.53 -9.53 16.99
N TYR A 348 15.22 -8.88 16.05
CA TYR A 348 14.72 -8.61 14.70
C TYR A 348 15.63 -9.21 13.64
N ARG A 349 14.99 -9.63 12.55
CA ARG A 349 15.63 -9.89 11.27
C ARG A 349 14.72 -9.42 10.14
N VAL A 350 15.33 -9.15 8.99
CA VAL A 350 14.63 -8.71 7.78
C VAL A 350 15.02 -9.63 6.62
N LYS A 351 14.05 -9.97 5.78
CA LYS A 351 14.23 -10.73 4.53
C LYS A 351 13.68 -9.90 3.37
N SER A 352 14.36 -9.89 2.24
CA SER A 352 13.75 -9.48 0.98
C SER A 352 12.95 -10.67 0.41
N TRP A 353 11.94 -10.42 -0.40
CA TRP A 353 11.13 -11.51 -0.98
C TRP A 353 10.55 -11.17 -2.35
N ASN A 354 10.36 -12.19 -3.18
CA ASN A 354 9.68 -12.09 -4.48
C ASN A 354 8.83 -13.36 -4.75
N MET A 355 8.41 -13.61 -6.00
CA MET A 355 7.58 -14.78 -6.33
C MET A 355 8.31 -16.13 -6.25
N ALA A 356 9.65 -16.14 -6.23
CA ALA A 356 10.45 -17.34 -6.03
C ALA A 356 10.58 -17.73 -4.56
N GLY A 357 10.45 -16.77 -3.65
CA GLY A 357 10.51 -17.00 -2.20
C GLY A 357 11.20 -15.86 -1.46
N ASP A 358 11.54 -16.15 -0.20
CA ASP A 358 12.27 -15.24 0.68
C ASP A 358 13.78 -15.43 0.50
N SER A 359 14.54 -14.36 0.67
CA SER A 359 15.99 -14.43 0.84
C SER A 359 16.36 -15.12 2.16
N GLU A 360 17.64 -15.47 2.31
CA GLU A 360 18.20 -15.66 3.65
C GLU A 360 17.99 -14.37 4.48
N PRO A 361 17.76 -14.45 5.79
CA PRO A 361 17.61 -13.26 6.61
C PRO A 361 18.93 -12.49 6.73
N CYS A 362 18.85 -11.17 6.91
CA CYS A 362 20.00 -10.41 7.37
C CYS A 362 20.46 -10.88 8.77
N LEU A 363 21.65 -10.43 9.18
CA LEU A 363 22.13 -10.66 10.54
C LEU A 363 21.11 -10.13 11.56
N GLU A 364 20.79 -10.95 12.56
CA GLU A 364 19.88 -10.58 13.64
C GLU A 364 20.45 -9.45 14.49
N ILE A 365 19.57 -8.56 14.96
CA ILE A 365 19.88 -7.60 16.03
C ILE A 365 18.94 -7.80 17.21
N GLY A 366 19.41 -7.47 18.42
CA GLY A 366 18.58 -7.31 19.61
C GLY A 366 18.43 -5.84 19.95
N VAL A 367 17.21 -5.37 20.16
CA VAL A 367 16.91 -3.99 20.56
C VAL A 367 16.17 -4.01 21.89
N LEU A 368 16.79 -3.46 22.93
CA LEU A 368 16.21 -3.33 24.26
C LEU A 368 15.23 -2.14 24.30
N ILE A 369 14.04 -2.36 24.84
CA ILE A 369 13.19 -1.28 25.34
C ILE A 369 13.42 -1.21 26.85
N PRO A 370 13.98 -0.12 27.40
CA PRO A 370 14.21 0.01 28.83
C PRO A 370 12.94 -0.17 29.67
N ALA A 371 13.06 -0.80 30.85
CA ALA A 371 11.94 -0.96 31.79
C ALA A 371 11.77 0.21 32.76
N THR A 372 12.82 1.01 32.96
CA THR A 372 12.89 2.06 33.97
C THR A 372 13.39 3.37 33.38
N VAL A 373 13.06 4.49 34.03
CA VAL A 373 13.67 5.79 33.75
C VAL A 373 15.19 5.70 33.97
N PRO A 374 16.02 6.41 33.18
CA PRO A 374 17.46 6.44 33.37
C PRO A 374 17.86 6.94 34.76
N THR A 375 18.96 6.41 35.30
CA THR A 375 19.56 6.97 36.52
C THR A 375 20.08 8.38 36.23
N ALA A 376 19.85 9.33 37.13
CA ALA A 376 20.32 10.71 36.95
C ALA A 376 21.85 10.76 36.79
N PRO A 377 22.38 11.53 35.82
CA PRO A 377 23.81 11.83 35.76
C PRO A 377 24.21 12.61 37.01
N THR A 378 25.48 12.50 37.40
CA THR A 378 26.02 13.22 38.58
C THR A 378 27.40 13.80 38.29
N GLY A 379 27.92 14.65 39.16
CA GLY A 379 29.26 15.22 39.01
C GLY A 379 29.39 16.12 37.78
N LEU A 380 28.31 16.79 37.39
CA LEU A 380 28.30 17.75 36.30
C LEU A 380 29.24 18.91 36.62
N ILE A 381 30.24 19.10 35.78
CA ILE A 381 31.17 20.21 35.83
C ILE A 381 31.13 20.98 34.51
N ALA A 382 31.14 22.31 34.62
CA ALA A 382 31.32 23.23 33.50
C ALA A 382 32.65 23.97 33.63
N ARG A 383 33.41 24.08 32.55
CA ARG A 383 34.67 24.83 32.51
C ARG A 383 34.80 25.64 31.23
N TRP A 384 35.14 26.92 31.38
CA TRP A 384 35.43 27.82 30.27
C TRP A 384 36.81 27.50 29.68
N ASP A 385 36.86 27.27 28.38
CA ASP A 385 38.09 27.07 27.62
C ASP A 385 38.39 28.32 26.78
N TRP A 386 39.45 29.03 27.18
CA TRP A 386 39.93 30.23 26.49
C TRP A 386 40.45 29.97 25.07
N GLY A 387 41.00 28.78 24.81
CA GLY A 387 41.57 28.45 23.50
C GLY A 387 40.50 28.21 22.44
N THR A 388 39.40 27.57 22.84
CA THR A 388 38.29 27.23 21.94
C THR A 388 37.09 28.16 22.04
N ARG A 389 37.09 29.08 23.03
CA ARG A 389 35.96 29.96 23.36
C ARG A 389 34.66 29.17 23.55
N SER A 390 34.74 28.13 24.37
CA SER A 390 33.61 27.21 24.60
C SER A 390 33.50 26.81 26.07
N VAL A 391 32.30 26.40 26.47
CA VAL A 391 32.07 25.74 27.75
C VAL A 391 32.21 24.24 27.55
N SER A 392 33.20 23.63 28.20
CA SER A 392 33.31 22.19 28.29
C SER A 392 32.47 21.67 29.46
N LEU A 393 31.55 20.75 29.15
CA LEU A 393 30.74 20.02 30.12
C LEU A 393 31.27 18.60 30.26
N ARG A 394 31.35 18.10 31.49
CA ARG A 394 31.60 16.68 31.78
C ARG A 394 30.70 16.23 32.93
N TRP A 395 30.23 15.01 32.88
CA TRP A 395 29.42 14.39 33.94
C TRP A 395 29.84 12.93 34.13
N ASN A 396 29.36 12.33 35.22
CA ASN A 396 29.41 10.89 35.43
C ASN A 396 28.12 10.29 34.90
N ASP A 397 28.30 9.35 33.97
CA ASP A 397 27.21 8.48 33.55
C ASP A 397 27.02 7.37 34.59
N LEU A 398 25.84 7.35 35.20
CA LEU A 398 25.43 6.31 36.16
C LEU A 398 24.31 5.42 35.60
N SER A 399 23.91 5.68 34.36
CA SER A 399 22.84 4.98 33.69
C SER A 399 23.44 3.95 32.73
N ASN A 400 22.66 2.90 32.44
CA ASN A 400 23.01 1.89 31.44
C ASN A 400 21.85 1.64 30.46
N ASN A 401 20.78 2.42 30.57
CA ASN A 401 19.52 2.27 29.87
C ASN A 401 18.98 3.60 29.33
N GLU A 402 19.78 4.65 29.36
CA GLU A 402 19.59 5.89 28.61
C GLU A 402 19.83 5.61 27.12
N LEU A 403 19.09 6.31 26.26
CA LEU A 403 19.36 6.27 24.82
C LEU A 403 20.10 7.53 24.37
N GLU A 404 19.97 8.62 25.13
CA GLU A 404 20.65 9.89 24.90
C GLU A 404 20.81 10.68 26.20
N PHE A 405 21.76 11.63 26.17
CA PHE A 405 21.81 12.74 27.11
C PHE A 405 21.47 14.04 26.37
N VAL A 406 20.43 14.73 26.81
CA VAL A 406 20.07 16.05 26.30
C VAL A 406 20.71 17.12 27.18
N ILE A 407 21.44 18.04 26.55
CA ILE A 407 22.09 19.16 27.23
C ILE A 407 21.10 20.31 27.25
N GLU A 408 20.67 20.71 28.45
CA GLU A 408 19.80 21.85 28.64
C GLU A 408 20.56 23.03 29.26
N ARG A 409 20.30 24.22 28.74
CA ARG A 409 20.92 25.48 29.17
C ARG A 409 19.88 26.55 29.35
N LYS A 410 20.16 27.49 30.25
CA LYS A 410 19.51 28.80 30.28
C LYS A 410 20.50 29.89 30.71
N ALA A 411 20.33 31.11 30.21
CA ALA A 411 21.04 32.29 30.69
C ALA A 411 20.41 32.83 31.98
N GLU A 412 21.12 33.70 32.71
CA GLU A 412 20.64 34.28 33.97
C GLU A 412 19.32 35.06 33.88
N TRP A 413 19.00 35.63 32.71
CA TRP A 413 17.72 36.31 32.47
C TRP A 413 16.60 35.37 31.97
N GLU A 414 16.92 34.11 31.68
CA GLU A 414 15.96 33.14 31.14
C GLU A 414 15.31 32.34 32.27
N THR A 415 13.98 32.19 32.18
CA THR A 415 13.21 31.39 33.15
C THR A 415 12.98 29.95 32.69
N GLN A 416 13.08 29.69 31.39
CA GLN A 416 12.87 28.39 30.77
C GLN A 416 14.19 27.76 30.36
N TRP A 417 14.26 26.43 30.48
CA TRP A 417 15.38 25.66 29.96
C TRP A 417 15.23 25.44 28.46
N THR A 418 16.33 25.52 27.73
CA THR A 418 16.40 25.20 26.30
C THR A 418 17.31 24.00 26.10
N ALA A 419 16.84 22.97 25.41
CA ALA A 419 17.71 21.90 24.92
C ALA A 419 18.59 22.46 23.81
N ILE A 420 19.90 22.55 24.05
CA ILE A 420 20.85 23.12 23.09
C ILE A 420 21.48 22.05 22.20
N ASP A 421 21.53 20.79 22.66
CA ASP A 421 22.02 19.64 21.90
C ASP A 421 21.66 18.32 22.60
N SER A 422 21.93 17.19 21.94
CA SER A 422 21.98 15.88 22.61
C SER A 422 23.18 15.06 22.15
N VAL A 423 23.61 14.13 22.99
CA VAL A 423 24.70 13.19 22.71
C VAL A 423 24.22 11.76 22.89
N SER A 424 24.84 10.83 22.17
CA SER A 424 24.48 9.42 22.21
C SER A 424 24.72 8.78 23.58
N GLN A 425 24.12 7.62 23.80
CA GLN A 425 24.36 6.75 24.96
C GLN A 425 25.84 6.65 25.35
N ASN A 426 26.13 6.53 26.65
CA ASN A 426 27.47 6.43 27.24
C ASN A 426 28.42 7.64 26.99
N GLN A 427 28.00 8.67 26.26
CA GLN A 427 28.80 9.88 26.11
C GLN A 427 28.63 10.75 27.36
N ASN A 428 29.75 11.21 27.91
CA ASN A 428 29.78 11.90 29.20
C ASN A 428 30.44 13.29 29.14
N PHE A 429 30.50 13.88 27.94
CA PHE A 429 31.07 15.20 27.71
C PHE A 429 30.40 15.93 26.53
N TYR A 430 30.42 17.26 26.58
CA TYR A 430 29.90 18.15 25.54
C TYR A 430 30.66 19.48 25.50
N TYR A 431 30.67 20.17 24.35
CA TYR A 431 31.26 21.51 24.21
C TYR A 431 30.23 22.49 23.66
N ASP A 432 29.80 23.45 24.48
CA ASP A 432 28.91 24.52 24.06
C ASP A 432 29.72 25.71 23.53
N LYS A 433 29.66 25.94 22.23
CA LYS A 433 30.34 27.04 21.53
C LYS A 433 29.46 28.28 21.34
N ASN A 434 28.19 28.21 21.72
CA ASN A 434 27.18 29.23 21.44
C ASN A 434 26.84 30.04 22.69
N VAL A 435 27.88 30.52 23.39
CA VAL A 435 27.78 31.36 24.58
C VAL A 435 28.29 32.76 24.30
N SER A 436 27.78 33.73 25.06
CA SER A 436 28.26 35.12 25.04
C SER A 436 29.09 35.39 26.29
N GLY A 437 30.07 36.28 26.18
CA GLY A 437 30.84 36.78 27.33
C GLY A 437 30.02 37.76 28.18
N ASP A 438 30.48 37.99 29.40
CA ASP A 438 29.78 38.77 30.44
C ASP A 438 28.38 38.21 30.73
N THR A 439 28.27 36.89 30.87
CA THR A 439 26.97 36.22 31.07
C THR A 439 27.12 35.00 31.97
N PHE A 440 26.21 34.85 32.92
CA PHE A 440 26.04 33.61 33.66
C PHE A 440 25.14 32.63 32.90
N TYR A 441 25.61 31.38 32.76
CA TYR A 441 24.84 30.28 32.22
C TYR A 441 24.66 29.17 33.26
N TYR A 442 23.50 28.54 33.20
CA TYR A 442 23.12 27.39 33.99
C TYR A 442 22.97 26.19 33.07
N TYR A 443 23.58 25.07 33.41
CA TYR A 443 23.50 23.82 32.67
C TYR A 443 22.93 22.70 33.53
N ARG A 444 22.17 21.80 32.90
CA ARG A 444 21.80 20.50 33.45
C ARG A 444 21.78 19.45 32.35
N ILE A 445 22.06 18.21 32.70
CA ILE A 445 22.05 17.08 31.78
C ILE A 445 20.80 16.24 32.05
N LYS A 446 20.06 15.94 30.99
CA LYS A 446 18.86 15.09 31.04
C LYS A 446 19.19 13.74 30.43
N ALA A 447 19.29 12.70 31.25
CA ALA A 447 19.35 11.33 30.77
C ALA A 447 17.94 10.90 30.35
N SER A 448 17.78 10.40 29.11
CA SER A 448 16.45 10.16 28.53
C SER A 448 16.34 8.78 27.90
N ASN A 449 15.18 8.15 28.06
CA ASN A 449 14.75 6.97 27.31
C ASN A 449 13.22 6.99 27.12
N PRO A 450 12.63 6.00 26.43
CA PRO A 450 11.18 5.98 26.18
C PRO A 450 10.29 5.84 27.44
N VAL A 451 10.84 5.46 28.59
CA VAL A 451 10.11 5.38 29.87
C VAL A 451 10.02 6.75 30.53
N GLY A 452 11.02 7.60 30.34
CA GLY A 452 11.08 8.94 30.89
C GLY A 452 12.50 9.48 30.98
N TYR A 453 12.70 10.47 31.83
CA TYR A 453 13.98 11.13 31.98
C TYR A 453 14.30 11.47 33.44
N SER A 454 15.59 11.65 33.70
CA SER A 454 16.11 12.15 34.97
C SER A 454 17.13 13.25 34.72
N TYR A 455 17.24 14.17 35.67
CA TYR A 455 18.12 15.33 35.58
C TYR A 455 19.31 15.20 36.53
N SER A 456 20.47 15.63 36.07
CA SER A 456 21.59 15.94 36.94
C SER A 456 21.28 17.14 37.83
N GLU A 457 22.18 17.40 38.78
CA GLU A 457 22.30 18.73 39.39
C GLU A 457 22.53 19.83 38.34
N VAL A 458 22.25 21.07 38.75
CA VAL A 458 22.51 22.26 37.94
C VAL A 458 23.91 22.76 38.26
N VAL A 459 24.70 23.07 37.22
CA VAL A 459 25.98 23.78 37.35
C VAL A 459 25.86 25.20 36.80
N GLU A 460 26.43 26.15 37.51
CA GLU A 460 26.54 27.55 37.09
C GLU A 460 27.96 27.80 36.56
N ILE A 461 28.06 28.60 35.50
CA ILE A 461 29.34 29.12 35.02
C ILE A 461 29.19 30.56 34.53
N TYR A 462 30.14 31.41 34.93
CA TYR A 462 30.31 32.75 34.37
C TYR A 462 31.25 32.71 33.18
N ILE A 463 30.83 33.32 32.08
CA ILE A 463 31.65 33.46 30.88
C ILE A 463 32.27 34.86 30.88
N PRO A 464 33.60 34.99 30.95
CA PRO A 464 34.26 36.29 30.97
C PRO A 464 34.15 36.98 29.62
N ILE A 465 34.53 38.26 29.55
CA ILE A 465 34.68 38.98 28.29
C ILE A 465 35.94 38.46 27.57
N TYR A 466 35.86 38.15 26.26
CA TYR A 466 36.94 37.53 25.47
C TYR A 466 37.01 37.97 24.00
#